data_AF-A0A1G5AA49-F1
#
_entry.id   AF-A0A1G5AA49-F1
#
_cell.length_a   1.000
_cell.length_b   1.000
_cell.length_c   1.000
_cell.angle_alpha   90.00
_cell.angle_beta   90.00
_cell.angle_gamma   90.00
#
_symmetry.space_group_name_H-M   'P 1'
#
loop_
_entity.id
_entity.type
_entity.pdbx_description
1 polymer ?
#
loop_
_entity_poly.entity_id
_entity_poly.type
_entity_poly.pdbx_seq_one_letter_code
_entity_poly.pdbx_strand_id
1 'polypeptide(L)'
;MSNYSCTSWLFYGDQRLNAAANHNSAHILPNYNGKGPHVRKIHELLKDYFSGTFGGEKLPYGDALTGDVYNQDTSVAVWFYKYQQDKNGEDLKNYAGKIDSICGIKTVRSMDAWHRAQNPFNP
;
A
#
# COMPACT_ATOMS: atom_id res chain seq x y z
N MET A 1 19.36 11.71 -5.42
CA MET A 1 18.31 10.81 -5.94
C MET A 1 17.09 11.67 -6.21
N SER A 2 16.45 11.55 -7.37
CA SER A 2 15.19 12.26 -7.63
C SER A 2 14.11 11.76 -6.67
N ASN A 3 13.27 12.67 -6.17
CA ASN A 3 12.11 12.30 -5.39
C ASN A 3 11.18 11.45 -6.26
N TYR A 4 10.66 10.36 -5.70
CA TYR A 4 9.63 9.56 -6.33
C TYR A 4 8.33 10.34 -6.41
N SER A 5 7.69 10.35 -7.57
CA SER A 5 6.33 10.87 -7.72
C SER A 5 5.41 9.69 -7.95
N CYS A 6 4.33 9.57 -7.15
CA CYS A 6 3.28 8.60 -7.41
C CYS A 6 2.61 8.97 -8.73
N THR A 7 2.36 7.95 -9.56
CA THR A 7 1.92 8.12 -10.96
C THR A 7 0.70 7.31 -11.31
N SER A 8 0.29 6.36 -10.46
CA SER A 8 -1.00 5.70 -10.64
C SER A 8 -2.12 6.71 -10.39
N TRP A 9 -3.19 6.67 -11.17
CA TRP A 9 -4.31 7.60 -11.05
C TRP A 9 -4.88 7.70 -9.63
N LEU A 10 -4.89 6.57 -8.91
CA LEU A 10 -5.38 6.49 -7.53
C LEU A 10 -4.51 7.29 -6.55
N PHE A 11 -3.18 7.28 -6.72
CA PHE A 11 -2.23 7.93 -5.81
C PHE A 11 -1.76 9.28 -6.33
N TYR A 12 -2.00 9.58 -7.61
CA TYR A 12 -1.61 10.82 -8.25
C TYR A 12 -2.16 12.04 -7.49
N GLY A 13 -1.31 13.06 -7.35
CA GLY A 13 -1.64 14.30 -6.63
C GLY A 13 -1.79 14.17 -5.10
N ASP A 14 -1.70 12.98 -4.51
CA ASP A 14 -1.82 12.82 -3.07
C ASP A 14 -0.53 13.21 -2.34
N GLN A 15 -0.56 14.31 -1.60
CA GLN A 15 0.63 14.81 -0.90
C GLN A 15 1.14 13.86 0.18
N ARG A 16 0.24 13.14 0.88
CA ARG A 16 0.64 12.25 1.96
C ARG A 16 1.23 10.95 1.44
N LEU A 17 0.68 10.38 0.38
CA LEU A 17 1.28 9.21 -0.28
C LEU A 17 2.62 9.58 -0.92
N ASN A 18 2.70 10.73 -1.59
CA ASN A 18 3.98 11.20 -2.12
C ASN A 18 5.02 11.44 -1.02
N ALA A 19 4.64 12.03 0.11
CA ALA A 19 5.55 12.19 1.23
C ALA A 19 6.00 10.83 1.80
N ALA A 20 5.06 9.89 2.00
CA ALA A 20 5.34 8.55 2.49
C ALA A 20 6.27 7.76 1.54
N ALA A 21 6.16 7.99 0.23
CA ALA A 21 7.03 7.42 -0.79
C ALA A 21 8.44 8.04 -0.82
N ASN A 22 8.74 9.05 -0.01
CA ASN A 22 10.04 9.74 -0.02
C ASN A 22 10.68 9.90 1.36
N HIS A 23 9.91 9.91 2.45
CA HIS A 23 10.40 10.27 3.78
C HIS A 23 9.91 9.32 4.87
N ASN A 24 10.83 8.91 5.76
CA ASN A 24 10.51 8.05 6.90
C ASN A 24 9.53 8.72 7.89
N SER A 25 9.62 10.05 8.05
CA SER A 25 8.70 10.85 8.88
C SER A 25 7.28 10.94 8.32
N ALA A 26 7.05 10.43 7.11
CA ALA A 26 5.74 10.42 6.47
C ALA A 26 5.16 9.01 6.33
N HIS A 27 5.77 8.00 6.97
CA HIS A 27 5.19 6.66 7.03
C HIS A 27 3.74 6.69 7.49
N ILE A 28 2.95 5.75 6.96
CA ILE A 28 1.54 5.60 7.28
C ILE A 28 1.36 4.30 8.05
N LEU A 29 0.90 4.42 9.30
CA LEU A 29 0.68 3.32 10.24
C LEU A 29 -0.37 3.73 11.29
N PRO A 30 -0.85 2.82 12.16
CA PRO A 30 -1.80 3.17 13.20
C PRO A 30 -1.32 4.36 14.03
N ASN A 31 -2.20 5.33 14.27
CA ASN A 31 -1.95 6.54 15.05
C ASN A 31 -0.84 7.48 14.51
N TYR A 32 -0.25 7.21 13.36
CA TYR A 32 0.78 8.08 12.76
C TYR A 32 0.56 8.21 11.26
N ASN A 33 0.06 9.38 10.84
CA ASN A 33 -0.51 9.61 9.51
C ASN A 33 -1.61 8.59 9.13
N GLY A 34 -2.10 7.76 10.05
CA GLY A 34 -3.06 6.69 9.79
C GLY A 34 -4.52 7.11 9.67
N LYS A 35 -4.82 8.36 9.29
CA LYS A 35 -6.21 8.81 9.04
C LYS A 35 -6.27 9.86 7.94
N GLY A 36 -7.17 9.66 6.98
CA GLY A 36 -7.51 10.62 5.93
C GLY A 36 -7.68 10.00 4.54
N PRO A 37 -7.90 10.83 3.50
CA PRO A 37 -8.18 10.37 2.14
C PRO A 37 -7.12 9.42 1.55
N HIS A 38 -5.85 9.61 1.90
CA HIS A 38 -4.76 8.73 1.48
C HIS A 38 -4.89 7.30 2.03
N VAL A 39 -5.46 7.12 3.22
CA VAL A 39 -5.76 5.78 3.77
C VAL A 39 -6.90 5.13 2.98
N ARG A 40 -7.92 5.89 2.59
CA ARG A 40 -9.00 5.37 1.74
C ARG A 40 -8.46 4.86 0.40
N LYS A 41 -7.51 5.59 -0.21
CA LYS A 41 -6.80 5.15 -1.43
C LYS A 41 -6.00 3.86 -1.20
N ILE A 42 -5.30 3.73 -0.07
CA ILE A 42 -4.66 2.47 0.31
C ILE A 42 -5.69 1.34 0.42
N HIS A 43 -6.84 1.60 1.04
CA HIS A 43 -7.93 0.62 1.13
C HIS A 43 -8.48 0.21 -0.24
N GLU A 44 -8.72 1.18 -1.14
CA GLU A 44 -9.20 0.93 -2.50
C GLU A 44 -8.21 0.05 -3.28
N LEU A 45 -6.91 0.35 -3.19
CA LEU A 45 -5.87 -0.47 -3.81
C LEU A 45 -5.83 -1.89 -3.24
N LEU A 46 -5.86 -2.02 -1.91
CA LEU A 46 -5.80 -3.33 -1.26
C LEU A 46 -7.06 -4.16 -1.54
N LYS A 47 -8.23 -3.52 -1.65
CA LYS A 47 -9.47 -4.17 -2.09
C LYS A 47 -9.32 -4.73 -3.49
N ASP A 48 -8.80 -3.93 -4.42
CA ASP A 48 -8.55 -4.36 -5.79
C ASP A 48 -7.57 -5.54 -5.82
N TYR A 49 -6.46 -5.41 -5.09
CA TYR A 49 -5.46 -6.47 -4.92
C TYR A 49 -6.07 -7.78 -4.41
N PHE A 50 -6.87 -7.73 -3.35
CA PHE A 50 -7.47 -8.91 -2.74
C PHE A 50 -8.75 -9.40 -3.44
N SER A 51 -9.23 -8.70 -4.47
CA SER A 51 -10.35 -9.17 -5.30
C SER A 51 -9.97 -10.37 -6.18
N GLY A 52 -8.66 -10.50 -6.47
CA GLY A 52 -8.06 -11.60 -7.22
C GLY A 52 -7.93 -12.91 -6.43
N THR A 53 -7.32 -13.91 -7.05
CA THR A 53 -7.06 -15.23 -6.45
C THR A 53 -5.58 -15.46 -6.17
N PHE A 54 -5.26 -15.93 -4.98
CA PHE A 54 -3.92 -16.24 -4.50
C PHE A 54 -3.82 -17.74 -4.25
N GLY A 55 -3.09 -18.46 -5.11
CA GLY A 55 -3.03 -19.93 -5.01
C GLY A 55 -4.38 -20.64 -5.25
N GLY A 56 -5.29 -19.99 -5.98
CA GLY A 56 -6.65 -20.50 -6.25
C GLY A 56 -7.71 -20.05 -5.24
N GLU A 57 -7.33 -19.35 -4.17
CA GLU A 57 -8.25 -18.88 -3.13
C GLU A 57 -8.42 -17.36 -3.15
N LYS A 58 -9.62 -16.89 -2.80
CA LYS A 58 -9.86 -15.47 -2.52
C LYS A 58 -9.55 -15.18 -1.06
N LEU A 59 -8.74 -14.17 -0.81
CA LEU A 59 -8.40 -13.75 0.54
C LEU A 59 -9.39 -12.68 1.02
N PRO A 60 -10.02 -12.82 2.20
CA PRO A 60 -11.08 -11.92 2.66
C PRO A 60 -10.55 -10.58 3.23
N TYR A 61 -9.29 -10.23 2.99
CA TYR A 61 -8.67 -9.05 3.60
C TYR A 61 -9.20 -7.74 3.01
N GLY A 62 -9.64 -7.73 1.75
CA GLY A 62 -10.21 -6.53 1.11
C GLY A 62 -11.56 -6.11 1.71
N ASP A 63 -12.40 -7.08 2.08
CA ASP A 63 -13.77 -6.84 2.54
C ASP A 63 -13.82 -6.10 3.88
N ALA A 64 -12.81 -6.29 4.74
CA ALA A 64 -12.70 -5.63 6.03
C ALA A 64 -12.26 -4.15 5.93
N LEU A 65 -11.73 -3.71 4.79
CA LEU A 65 -11.16 -2.37 4.65
C LEU A 65 -12.27 -1.34 4.46
N THR A 66 -12.57 -0.54 5.47
CA THR A 66 -13.63 0.47 5.39
C THR A 66 -13.17 1.82 5.96
N GLY A 67 -13.86 2.88 5.56
CA GLY A 67 -13.55 4.24 6.01
C GLY A 67 -12.18 4.73 5.56
N ASP A 68 -11.59 5.60 6.38
CA ASP A 68 -10.36 6.35 6.10
C ASP A 68 -9.35 6.27 7.26
N VAL A 69 -9.45 5.23 8.10
CA VAL A 69 -8.60 5.00 9.27
C VAL A 69 -7.79 3.73 9.09
N TYR A 70 -6.49 3.84 9.36
CA TYR A 70 -5.54 2.73 9.33
C TYR A 70 -5.66 1.96 10.64
N ASN A 71 -6.46 0.89 10.62
CA ASN A 71 -6.78 0.07 11.79
C ASN A 71 -6.04 -1.28 11.74
N GLN A 72 -6.47 -2.22 12.59
CA GLN A 72 -5.90 -3.57 12.62
C GLN A 72 -6.11 -4.32 11.29
N ASP A 73 -7.28 -4.16 10.66
CA ASP A 73 -7.57 -4.81 9.37
C ASP A 73 -6.66 -4.27 8.27
N THR A 74 -6.48 -2.94 8.21
CA THR A 74 -5.49 -2.32 7.31
C THR A 74 -4.09 -2.85 7.57
N SER A 75 -3.70 -3.00 8.84
CA SER A 75 -2.37 -3.51 9.23
C SER A 75 -2.14 -4.94 8.75
N VAL A 76 -3.15 -5.82 8.86
CA VAL A 76 -3.11 -7.20 8.38
C VAL A 76 -3.04 -7.23 6.85
N ALA A 77 -3.90 -6.48 6.18
CA ALA A 77 -3.93 -6.40 4.72
C ALA A 77 -2.60 -5.92 4.13
N VAL A 78 -2.00 -4.88 4.73
CA VAL A 78 -0.68 -4.37 4.31
C VAL A 78 0.43 -5.39 4.55
N TRP A 79 0.42 -6.08 5.68
CA TRP A 79 1.39 -7.14 5.95
C TRP A 79 1.32 -8.24 4.89
N PHE A 80 0.10 -8.71 4.57
CA PHE A 80 -0.11 -9.76 3.56
C PHE A 80 0.29 -9.31 2.16
N TYR A 81 -0.08 -8.09 1.77
CA TYR A 81 0.37 -7.50 0.51
C TYR A 81 1.90 -7.52 0.42
N LYS A 82 2.59 -7.02 1.45
CA LYS A 82 4.05 -6.98 1.48
C LYS A 82 4.67 -8.37 1.44
N TYR A 83 4.12 -9.32 2.19
CA TYR A 83 4.57 -10.71 2.19
C TYR A 83 4.49 -11.34 0.80
N GLN A 84 3.39 -11.13 0.09
CA GLN A 84 3.19 -11.70 -1.24
C GLN A 84 4.08 -11.02 -2.29
N GLN A 85 4.23 -9.69 -2.26
CA GLN A 85 5.14 -9.00 -3.18
C GLN A 85 6.61 -9.34 -2.90
N ASP A 86 6.99 -9.53 -1.63
CA ASP A 86 8.33 -9.98 -1.27
C ASP A 86 8.63 -11.38 -1.81
N LYS A 87 7.65 -12.29 -1.75
CA LYS A 87 7.74 -13.61 -2.42
C LYS A 87 7.85 -13.50 -3.94
N ASN A 88 7.26 -12.48 -4.54
CA ASN A 88 7.33 -12.22 -5.98
C ASN A 88 8.63 -11.50 -6.40
N GLY A 89 9.54 -11.23 -5.46
CA GLY A 89 10.88 -10.68 -5.73
C GLY A 89 11.06 -9.21 -5.38
N GLU A 90 10.06 -8.53 -4.82
CA GLU A 90 10.23 -7.17 -4.29
C GLU A 90 10.96 -7.19 -2.94
N ASP A 91 11.75 -6.15 -2.63
CA ASP A 91 12.35 -6.01 -1.30
C ASP A 91 11.49 -5.10 -0.43
N LEU A 92 10.50 -5.66 0.27
CA LEU A 92 9.58 -4.92 1.15
C LEU A 92 9.86 -5.13 2.64
N LYS A 93 10.97 -5.78 2.97
CA LYS A 93 11.45 -5.94 4.33
C LYS A 93 11.93 -4.59 4.90
N ASN A 94 11.73 -4.42 6.20
CA ASN A 94 12.25 -3.29 6.94
C ASN A 94 13.75 -3.44 7.24
N TYR A 95 14.32 -2.48 7.97
CA TYR A 95 15.76 -2.47 8.31
C TYR A 95 16.20 -3.71 9.12
N ALA A 96 15.26 -4.35 9.84
CA ALA A 96 15.51 -5.58 10.59
C ALA A 96 15.33 -6.85 9.75
N GLY A 97 15.12 -6.72 8.44
CA GLY A 97 14.92 -7.84 7.52
C GLY A 97 13.57 -8.54 7.68
N LYS A 98 12.56 -7.85 8.23
CA LYS A 98 11.23 -8.42 8.48
C LYS A 98 10.13 -7.69 7.73
N ILE A 99 9.06 -8.41 7.40
CA ILE A 99 7.80 -7.80 6.92
C ILE A 99 7.07 -7.21 8.13
N ASP A 100 6.78 -5.92 8.07
CA ASP A 100 5.95 -5.20 9.03
C ASP A 100 4.64 -4.70 8.38
N SER A 101 3.74 -4.16 9.19
CA SER A 101 2.46 -3.60 8.77
C SER A 101 2.53 -2.09 8.53
N ILE A 102 3.64 -1.56 8.02
CA ILE A 102 3.82 -0.12 7.80
C ILE A 102 3.82 0.18 6.29
N CYS A 103 3.01 1.17 5.89
CA CYS A 103 3.10 1.80 4.59
C CYS A 103 4.22 2.83 4.59
N GLY A 104 5.46 2.34 4.49
CA GLY A 104 6.66 3.16 4.36
C GLY A 104 7.07 3.37 2.90
N ILE A 105 8.26 3.94 2.70
CA ILE A 105 8.79 4.32 1.38
C ILE A 105 8.64 3.21 0.34
N LYS A 106 9.16 2.02 0.65
CA LYS A 106 9.13 0.89 -0.31
C LYS A 106 7.70 0.40 -0.56
N THR A 107 6.89 0.30 0.50
CA THR A 107 5.50 -0.16 0.42
C THR A 107 4.65 0.75 -0.46
N VAL A 108 4.74 2.08 -0.29
CA VAL A 108 3.92 3.02 -1.07
C VAL A 108 4.34 3.04 -2.54
N ARG A 109 5.64 2.94 -2.83
CA ARG A 109 6.15 2.83 -4.21
C ARG A 109 5.70 1.53 -4.88
N SER A 110 5.74 0.42 -4.14
CA SER A 110 5.25 -0.89 -4.59
C SER A 110 3.77 -0.84 -4.93
N MET A 111 2.95 -0.26 -4.04
CA MET A 111 1.52 -0.05 -4.26
C MET A 111 1.25 0.79 -5.51
N ASP A 112 1.88 1.96 -5.65
CA ASP A 112 1.70 2.82 -6.83
C ASP A 112 2.09 2.08 -8.13
N ALA A 113 3.23 1.38 -8.13
CA ALA A 113 3.70 0.63 -9.28
C ALA A 113 2.76 -0.53 -9.64
N TRP A 114 2.28 -1.28 -8.65
CA TRP A 114 1.35 -2.38 -8.82
C TRP A 114 0.04 -1.90 -9.44
N HIS A 115 -0.56 -0.86 -8.87
CA HIS A 115 -1.85 -0.35 -9.34
C HIS A 115 -1.74 0.27 -10.74
N ARG A 116 -0.65 0.98 -11.04
CA ARG A 116 -0.36 1.48 -12.40
C ARG A 116 -0.22 0.33 -13.41
N ALA A 117 0.41 -0.79 -13.02
CA ALA A 117 0.58 -1.94 -13.90
C ALA A 117 -0.75 -2.65 -14.20
N GLN A 118 -1.68 -2.69 -13.23
CA GLN A 118 -3.02 -3.27 -13.44
C GLN A 118 -3.92 -2.34 -14.26
N ASN A 119 -3.76 -1.02 -14.11
CA ASN A 119 -4.62 -0.01 -14.73
C ASN A 119 -3.82 0.99 -15.60
N PRO A 120 -3.09 0.53 -16.63
CA PRO A 120 -2.13 1.37 -17.37
C PRO A 120 -2.77 2.49 -18.21
N PHE A 121 -4.09 2.40 -18.48
CA PHE A 121 -4.83 3.35 -19.31
C PHE A 121 -5.88 4.16 -18.56
N ASN A 122 -5.99 4.02 -17.23
CA ASN A 122 -6.89 4.85 -16.44
C ASN A 122 -6.17 6.15 -16.04
N PRO A 123 -6.65 7.33 -16.51
CA PRO A 123 -6.02 8.62 -16.25
C PRO A 123 -6.21 9.12 -14.82
#